data_AF-A0A351X2V4-F1
#
_entry.id   AF-A0A351X2V4-F1
#
_cell.length_a   1.000
_cell.length_b   1.000
_cell.length_c   1.000
_cell.angle_alpha   90.00
_cell.angle_beta   90.00
_cell.angle_gamma   90.00
#
_symmetry.space_group_name_H-M   'P 1'
#
loop_
_entity.id
_entity.type
_entity.pdbx_description
1 polymer ?
#
loop_
_entity_poly.entity_id
_entity_poly.type
_entity_poly.pdbx_seq_one_letter_code
_entity_poly.pdbx_strand_id
1 'polypeptide(L)'
;MTPALETYHGNYSAYLVQREERYQRQLEEYQAQQEFIEKEEDYIRRNIAGQNTRQAQGRRKRLERMLEEVRLAPPRQSTENALPVCRQLVAPATWCCVPKSSEHWLPR
;
A
#
# COMPACT_ATOMS: atom_id res chain seq x y z
N MET A 1 -14.97 -4.02 -11.24
CA MET A 1 -14.58 -5.03 -10.24
C MET A 1 -15.31 -4.73 -8.94
N THR A 2 -16.26 -5.57 -8.55
CA THR A 2 -16.84 -5.53 -7.20
C THR A 2 -15.82 -6.18 -6.26
N PRO A 3 -15.43 -5.54 -5.13
CA PRO A 3 -14.52 -6.19 -4.19
C PRO A 3 -15.16 -7.46 -3.62
N ALA A 4 -14.38 -8.52 -3.51
CA ALA A 4 -14.83 -9.74 -2.84
C ALA A 4 -15.12 -9.43 -1.36
N LEU A 5 -16.27 -9.87 -0.85
CA LEU A 5 -16.59 -9.78 0.56
C LEU A 5 -15.88 -10.90 1.31
N GLU A 6 -15.15 -10.56 2.36
CA GLU A 6 -14.37 -11.50 3.15
C GLU A 6 -15.08 -11.77 4.49
N THR A 7 -15.34 -13.04 4.78
CA THR A 7 -15.97 -13.47 6.02
C THR A 7 -14.89 -13.84 7.03
N TYR A 8 -14.94 -13.24 8.22
CA TYR A 8 -14.06 -13.57 9.33
C TYR A 8 -14.80 -14.42 10.34
N HIS A 9 -14.14 -15.45 10.86
CA HIS A 9 -14.71 -16.32 11.87
C HIS A 9 -14.10 -16.00 13.24
N GLY A 10 -14.95 -15.84 14.26
CA GLY A 10 -14.52 -15.66 15.65
C GLY A 10 -14.67 -14.24 16.19
N ASN A 11 -13.96 -13.95 17.29
CA ASN A 11 -13.98 -12.66 17.98
C ASN A 11 -13.00 -11.66 17.35
N TYR A 12 -12.99 -10.42 17.86
CA TYR A 12 -12.11 -9.36 17.35
C TYR A 12 -10.61 -9.74 17.39
N SER A 13 -10.16 -10.45 18.42
CA SER A 13 -8.77 -10.90 18.51
C SER A 13 -8.43 -11.92 17.41
N ALA A 14 -9.36 -12.82 17.08
CA ALA A 14 -9.19 -13.77 15.97
C ALA A 14 -9.16 -13.06 14.62
N TYR A 15 -9.92 -11.97 14.45
CA TYR A 15 -9.86 -11.12 13.27
C TYR A 15 -8.46 -10.51 13.05
N LEU A 16 -7.81 -10.03 14.10
CA LEU A 16 -6.47 -9.42 13.99
C LEU A 16 -5.44 -10.43 13.46
N VAL A 17 -5.48 -11.66 13.96
CA VAL A 17 -4.59 -12.75 13.49
C VAL A 17 -4.86 -13.08 12.02
N GLN A 18 -6.13 -13.33 11.66
CA GLN A 18 -6.52 -13.63 10.27
C GLN A 18 -6.20 -12.49 9.30
N ARG A 19 -6.23 -11.24 9.77
CA ARG A 19 -5.84 -10.08 8.97
C ARG A 19 -4.34 -10.06 8.72
N GLU A 20 -3.54 -10.29 9.76
CA GLU A 20 -2.08 -10.33 9.65
C GLU A 20 -1.62 -11.46 8.73
N GLU A 21 -2.16 -12.67 8.89
CA GLU A 21 -1.83 -13.82 8.03
C GLU A 21 -2.10 -13.53 6.55
N ARG A 22 -3.21 -12.85 6.24
CA ARG A 22 -3.53 -12.46 4.86
C ARG A 22 -2.63 -11.36 4.34
N TYR A 23 -2.26 -10.42 5.19
CA TYR A 23 -1.29 -9.39 4.84
C TYR A 23 0.07 -10.04 4.49
N GLN A 24 0.55 -10.95 5.32
CA GLN A 24 1.80 -11.67 5.08
C GLN A 24 1.74 -12.49 3.79
N ARG A 25 0.67 -13.25 3.56
CA ARG A 25 0.50 -14.00 2.31
C ARG A 25 0.53 -13.09 1.06
N GLN A 26 -0.20 -11.97 1.08
CA GLN A 26 -0.19 -11.01 -0.02
C GLN A 26 1.19 -10.39 -0.22
N LEU A 27 1.92 -10.16 0.88
CA LEU A 27 3.28 -9.62 0.84
C LEU A 27 4.26 -10.61 0.21
N GLU A 28 4.19 -11.89 0.59
CA GLU A 28 5.00 -12.96 -0.01
C GLU A 28 4.72 -13.12 -1.51
N GLU A 29 3.44 -13.14 -1.90
CA GLU A 29 3.04 -13.20 -3.32
C GLU A 29 3.57 -12.00 -4.11
N TYR A 30 3.46 -10.80 -3.53
CA TYR A 30 4.00 -9.58 -4.12
C TYR A 30 5.52 -9.64 -4.27
N GLN A 31 6.24 -10.05 -3.23
CA GLN A 31 7.70 -10.18 -3.26
C GLN A 31 8.16 -11.20 -4.30
N ALA A 32 7.52 -12.37 -4.35
CA ALA A 32 7.81 -13.39 -5.35
C ALA A 32 7.60 -12.87 -6.78
N GLN A 33 6.55 -12.08 -7.02
CA GLN A 33 6.32 -11.43 -8.31
C GLN A 33 7.42 -10.41 -8.63
N GLN A 34 7.84 -9.58 -7.67
CA GLN A 34 8.93 -8.61 -7.87
C GLN A 34 10.24 -9.32 -8.21
N GLU A 35 10.61 -10.36 -7.47
CA GLU A 35 11.83 -11.13 -7.76
C GLU A 35 11.80 -11.75 -9.16
N PHE A 36 10.65 -12.26 -9.59
CA PHE A 36 10.49 -12.81 -10.93
C PHE A 36 10.69 -11.73 -12.00
N ILE A 37 10.08 -10.55 -11.82
CA ILE A 37 10.26 -9.39 -12.72
C ILE A 37 11.74 -9.02 -12.80
N GLU A 38 12.41 -8.86 -11.67
CA GLU A 38 13.82 -8.48 -11.62
C GLU A 38 14.73 -9.50 -12.33
N LYS A 39 14.52 -10.80 -12.09
CA LYS A 39 15.28 -11.88 -12.75
C LYS A 39 15.12 -11.86 -14.28
N GLU A 40 13.90 -11.65 -14.75
CA GLU A 40 13.61 -11.56 -16.18
C GLU A 40 14.18 -10.29 -16.81
N GLU A 41 14.04 -9.15 -16.15
CA GLU A 41 14.63 -7.87 -16.58
C GLU A 41 16.15 -7.96 -16.65
N ASP A 42 16.79 -8.56 -15.66
CA ASP A 42 18.23 -8.84 -15.65
C ASP A 42 18.65 -9.69 -16.84
N TYR A 43 17.91 -10.77 -17.11
CA TYR A 43 18.18 -11.62 -18.25
C TYR A 43 18.08 -10.83 -19.56
N ILE A 44 17.02 -10.02 -19.71
CA ILE A 44 16.80 -9.19 -20.90
C ILE A 44 17.94 -8.19 -21.06
N ARG A 45 18.30 -7.45 -19.99
CA ARG A 45 19.38 -6.45 -20.01
C ARG A 45 20.70 -7.05 -20.48
N ARG A 46 21.05 -8.24 -19.99
CA ARG A 46 22.32 -8.91 -20.34
C ARG A 46 22.32 -9.51 -21.75
N ASN A 47 21.17 -9.95 -22.28
CA ASN A 47 21.09 -10.77 -23.50
C ASN A 47 20.52 -10.05 -24.72
N ILE A 48 19.97 -8.84 -24.59
CA ILE A 48 19.29 -8.14 -25.70
C ILE A 48 20.21 -7.74 -26.86
N ALA A 49 21.52 -7.59 -26.61
CA ALA A 49 22.53 -7.24 -27.62
C ALA A 49 23.38 -8.45 -28.06
N GLY A 50 23.11 -9.65 -27.54
CA GLY A 50 23.92 -10.85 -27.77
C GLY A 50 23.25 -11.88 -28.70
N GLN A 51 23.76 -13.12 -28.69
CA GLN A 51 23.18 -14.22 -29.48
C GLN A 51 21.75 -14.58 -29.06
N ASN A 52 21.41 -14.35 -27.78
CA ASN A 52 20.11 -14.71 -27.20
C ASN A 52 19.03 -13.61 -27.35
N THR A 53 19.17 -12.69 -28.31
CA THR A 53 18.24 -11.58 -28.56
C THR A 53 16.78 -12.02 -28.68
N ARG A 54 16.50 -13.07 -29.46
CA ARG A 54 15.12 -13.59 -29.67
C ARG A 54 14.49 -14.09 -28.37
N GLN A 55 15.27 -14.73 -27.50
CA GLN A 55 14.79 -15.19 -26.20
C GLN A 55 14.51 -14.00 -25.28
N ALA A 56 15.40 -13.00 -25.25
CA ALA A 56 15.20 -11.78 -24.48
C ALA A 56 13.94 -11.01 -24.94
N GLN A 57 13.71 -10.88 -26.25
CA GLN A 57 12.50 -10.25 -26.79
C GLN A 57 11.23 -11.02 -26.40
N GLY A 58 11.26 -12.36 -26.46
CA GLY A 58 10.13 -13.20 -26.03
C GLY A 58 9.84 -13.12 -24.53
N ARG A 59 10.87 -12.99 -23.69
CA ARG A 59 10.73 -12.73 -22.24
C ARG A 59 10.16 -11.34 -21.99
N ARG A 60 10.67 -10.30 -22.69
CA ARG A 60 10.15 -8.92 -22.60
C ARG A 60 8.66 -8.84 -22.89
N LYS A 61 8.21 -9.48 -23.97
CA LYS A 61 6.78 -9.49 -24.34
C LYS A 61 5.91 -10.22 -23.33
N ARG A 62 6.41 -11.30 -22.71
CA ARG A 62 5.71 -12.02 -21.64
C ARG A 62 5.60 -11.16 -20.38
N LEU A 63 6.67 -10.45 -20.03
CA LEU A 63 6.71 -9.55 -18.87
C LEU A 63 5.77 -8.36 -19.06
N GLU A 64 5.75 -7.75 -20.25
CA GLU A 64 4.81 -6.67 -20.61
C GLU A 64 3.34 -7.10 -20.43
N ARG A 65 2.96 -8.26 -20.96
CA ARG A 65 1.60 -8.81 -20.78
C ARG A 65 1.27 -9.05 -19.30
N MET A 66 2.20 -9.65 -18.55
CA MET A 66 2.00 -9.91 -17.13
C MET A 66 1.82 -8.60 -16.33
N LEU A 67 2.57 -7.55 -16.66
CA LEU A 67 2.44 -6.22 -16.02
C LEU A 67 1.11 -5.54 -16.35
N GLU A 68 0.57 -5.75 -17.55
CA GLU A 68 -0.73 -5.23 -17.96
C GLU A 68 -1.90 -5.96 -17.26
N GLU A 69 -1.80 -7.28 -17.12
CA GLU A 69 -2.89 -8.13 -16.62
C GLU A 69 -2.88 -8.34 -15.10
N VAL A 70 -1.71 -8.56 -14.48
CA VAL A 70 -1.61 -9.18 -13.14
C VAL A 70 -0.60 -8.46 -12.23
N ARG A 71 -0.29 -7.19 -12.49
CA ARG A 71 0.59 -6.45 -11.57
C ARG A 71 -0.07 -6.33 -10.19
N LEU A 72 0.47 -7.06 -9.21
CA LEU A 72 0.03 -6.94 -7.83
C LEU A 72 0.46 -5.58 -7.29
N ALA A 73 -0.49 -4.85 -6.73
CA ALA A 73 -0.19 -3.68 -5.94
C ALA A 73 0.43 -4.12 -4.60
N PRO A 74 1.36 -3.34 -4.02
CA PRO A 74 1.87 -3.64 -2.69
C PRO A 74 0.70 -3.70 -1.69
N PRO A 75 0.67 -4.69 -0.78
CA PRO A 75 -0.41 -4.82 0.17
C PRO A 75 -0.44 -3.58 1.08
N ARG A 76 -1.61 -2.96 1.21
CA ARG A 76 -1.78 -1.75 2.03
C ARG A 76 -1.66 -2.13 3.51
N GLN A 77 -0.63 -1.62 4.18
CA GLN A 77 -0.58 -1.67 5.63
C GLN A 77 -1.67 -0.79 6.21
N SER A 78 -2.50 -1.33 7.08
CA SER A 78 -3.40 -0.52 7.89
C SER A 78 -2.56 0.24 8.90
N THR A 79 -2.36 1.53 8.64
CA THR A 79 -1.81 2.49 9.59
C THR A 79 -2.78 2.71 10.75
N GLU A 80 -3.04 1.67 11.55
CA GLU A 80 -3.99 1.75 12.67
C GLU A 80 -3.39 2.45 13.90
N ASN A 81 -2.09 2.76 13.88
CA ASN A 81 -1.40 3.51 14.94
C ASN A 81 -0.59 4.71 14.41
N ALA A 82 -0.88 5.19 13.20
CA ALA A 82 -0.37 6.48 12.74
C ALA A 82 -1.50 7.52 12.76
N LEU A 83 -2.12 7.72 13.93
CA LEU A 83 -2.60 9.07 14.19
C LEU A 83 -1.36 9.96 14.07
N PRO A 84 -1.38 11.06 13.30
CA PRO A 84 -0.44 12.11 13.58
C PRO A 84 -0.70 12.44 15.04
N VAL A 85 0.22 12.09 15.93
CA VAL A 85 0.30 12.80 17.21
C VAL A 85 0.35 14.24 16.74
N CYS A 86 -0.71 15.02 17.00
CA CYS A 86 -0.69 16.44 16.79
C CYS A 86 0.54 16.90 17.57
N ARG A 87 1.66 17.07 16.85
CA ARG A 87 2.87 17.62 17.39
C ARG A 87 2.45 19.03 17.72
N GLN A 88 2.07 19.22 18.98
CA GLN A 88 1.70 20.50 19.53
C GLN A 88 2.77 21.46 19.03
N LEU A 89 2.40 22.31 18.08
CA LEU A 89 3.21 23.46 17.75
C LEU A 89 3.25 24.21 19.07
N VAL A 90 4.41 24.15 19.74
CA VAL A 90 4.71 25.03 20.86
C VAL A 90 4.70 26.43 20.25
N ALA A 91 3.53 27.05 20.27
CA ALA A 91 3.35 28.43 19.86
C ALA A 91 4.29 29.27 20.73
N PRO A 92 5.14 30.14 20.15
CA PRO A 92 5.84 31.11 20.96
C PRO A 92 4.80 32.03 21.59
N ALA A 93 4.83 32.06 22.92
CA ALA A 93 3.98 32.89 23.75
C ALA A 93 4.22 34.37 23.41
N THR A 94 3.35 34.99 22.62
CA THR A 94 3.19 36.45 22.57
C THR A 94 1.95 36.85 21.73
N TRP A 95 0.91 37.34 22.44
CA TRP A 95 -0.24 38.18 22.01
C TRP A 95 -1.41 37.49 21.27
N CYS A 96 -2.69 37.62 21.61
CA CYS A 96 -3.40 38.38 22.65
C CYS A 96 -4.81 37.76 22.86
N CYS A 97 -5.22 37.49 24.09
CA CYS A 97 -6.62 37.25 24.46
C CYS A 97 -7.42 38.56 24.36
N VAL A 98 -8.54 38.57 23.64
CA VAL A 98 -9.60 39.58 23.80
C VAL A 98 -10.76 38.94 24.57
N PRO A 99 -11.23 39.52 25.69
CA PRO A 99 -12.33 38.97 26.47
C PRO A 99 -13.71 39.41 25.93
N LYS A 100 -14.54 38.41 25.62
CA LYS A 100 -15.95 38.23 26.02
C LYS A 100 -16.87 39.46 26.02
N SER A 101 -17.76 39.57 25.03
CA SER A 101 -19.08 40.22 25.19
C SER A 101 -20.12 39.64 24.24
N SER A 102 -21.24 39.18 24.83
CA SER A 102 -22.63 39.12 24.31
C SER A 102 -22.93 38.34 23.02
N GLU A 103 -23.99 37.56 22.84
CA GLU A 103 -25.10 37.04 23.64
C GLU A 103 -25.89 36.16 22.65
N HIS A 104 -26.58 35.13 23.16
CA HIS A 104 -27.76 34.50 22.56
C HIS A 104 -27.71 33.93 21.13
N TRP A 105 -27.60 32.60 21.03
CA TRP A 105 -28.43 31.79 20.13
C TRP A 105 -28.77 30.45 20.79
N LEU A 106 -29.90 30.39 21.49
CA LEU A 106 -30.61 29.14 21.73
C LEU A 106 -31.75 29.04 20.70
N PRO A 107 -32.04 27.84 20.17
CA PRO A 107 -33.07 27.66 19.17
C PRO A 107 -34.47 27.52 19.80
N ARG A 108 -35.46 27.95 19.00
CA ARG A 108 -36.94 27.91 19.16
C ARG A 108 -37.58 29.03 19.98
#